data_AF-A0A1H4S6P6-F1
#
_entry.id   AF-A0A1H4S6P6-F1
#
_cell.length_a   1.000
_cell.length_b   1.000
_cell.length_c   1.000
_cell.angle_alpha   90.00
_cell.angle_beta   90.00
_cell.angle_gamma   90.00
#
_symmetry.space_group_name_H-M   'P 1'
#
loop_
_entity.id
_entity.type
_entity.pdbx_description
1 polymer ?
#
loop_
_entity_poly.entity_id
_entity_poly.type
_entity_poly.pdbx_seq_one_letter_code
_entity_poly.pdbx_strand_id
1 'polypeptide(L)'
;MAVKKAASKSMPKSGRNPKGGLTAGGRAYYAKTEGSHLKAGVTGAADTPEKMHRKGSFLTRMFTNPRGPMLNAKGEPTRLALSAHAWGEPVPKTMSAAHKLAAKGHTLLSKYHAAQEKAAKKSPGKQSAKKAAKKVAANRPPTNR
;
A
#
# COMPACT_ATOMS: atom_id res chain seq x y z
N MET A 1 38.31 -2.42 -17.17
CA MET A 1 37.68 -3.66 -16.63
C MET A 1 36.16 -3.52 -16.78
N ALA A 2 35.52 -4.39 -17.57
CA ALA A 2 34.07 -4.36 -17.74
C ALA A 2 33.39 -4.98 -16.51
N VAL A 3 32.64 -4.18 -15.75
CA VAL A 3 31.81 -4.69 -14.65
C VAL A 3 30.68 -5.50 -15.27
N LYS A 4 30.77 -6.83 -15.19
CA LYS A 4 29.69 -7.74 -15.59
C LYS A 4 28.47 -7.42 -14.72
N LYS A 5 27.42 -6.84 -15.31
CA LYS A 5 26.12 -6.62 -14.65
C LYS A 5 25.59 -7.98 -14.19
N ALA A 6 25.57 -8.21 -12.87
CA ALA A 6 24.98 -9.41 -12.30
C ALA A 6 23.53 -9.54 -12.79
N ALA A 7 23.18 -10.67 -13.40
CA ALA A 7 21.81 -10.97 -13.78
C ALA A 7 20.91 -10.78 -12.55
N SER A 8 19.88 -9.92 -12.66
CA SER A 8 18.96 -9.69 -11.55
C SER A 8 18.36 -11.04 -11.16
N LYS A 9 18.61 -11.46 -9.92
CA LYS A 9 18.17 -12.76 -9.42
C LYS A 9 16.64 -12.73 -9.39
N SER A 10 15.99 -13.28 -10.41
CA SER A 10 14.53 -13.30 -10.50
C SER A 10 13.98 -14.24 -9.42
N MET A 11 12.86 -13.85 -8.81
CA MET A 11 12.27 -14.63 -7.73
C MET A 11 11.87 -16.04 -8.21
N PRO A 12 12.21 -17.10 -7.46
CA PRO A 12 11.84 -18.47 -7.82
C PRO A 12 10.31 -18.64 -7.86
N LYS A 13 9.84 -19.58 -8.70
CA LYS A 13 8.41 -19.86 -8.87
C LYS A 13 7.72 -20.26 -7.55
N SER A 14 8.44 -20.95 -6.66
CA SER A 14 7.99 -21.32 -5.30
C SER A 14 7.71 -20.12 -4.38
N GLY A 15 8.29 -18.95 -4.68
CA GLY A 15 8.00 -17.69 -3.99
C GLY A 15 6.61 -17.11 -4.31
N ARG A 16 5.97 -17.60 -5.38
CA ARG A 16 4.68 -17.12 -5.87
C ARG A 16 3.59 -18.12 -5.52
N ASN A 17 2.57 -17.68 -4.79
CA ASN A 17 1.44 -18.53 -4.44
C ASN A 17 0.49 -18.65 -5.65
N PRO A 18 0.09 -19.86 -6.09
CA PRO A 18 -0.83 -20.05 -7.22
C PRO A 18 -2.20 -19.37 -6.99
N LYS A 19 -2.65 -19.23 -5.74
CA LYS A 19 -3.91 -18.54 -5.39
C LYS A 19 -3.78 -17.01 -5.31
N GLY A 20 -2.66 -16.44 -5.76
CA GLY A 20 -2.38 -15.00 -5.68
C GLY A 20 -1.32 -14.63 -4.63
N GLY A 21 -0.65 -13.49 -4.83
CA GLY A 21 0.30 -12.95 -3.85
C GLY A 21 1.58 -13.78 -3.64
N LEU A 22 2.35 -13.43 -2.60
CA LEU A 22 3.62 -14.07 -2.26
C LEU A 22 3.47 -15.11 -1.16
N THR A 23 4.20 -16.21 -1.26
CA THR A 23 4.35 -17.17 -0.17
C THR A 23 5.20 -16.59 0.96
N ALA A 24 5.24 -17.24 2.13
CA ALA A 24 6.16 -16.85 3.19
C ALA A 24 7.62 -16.87 2.70
N GLY A 25 8.00 -17.91 1.95
CA GLY A 25 9.31 -18.00 1.31
C GLY A 25 9.56 -16.89 0.28
N GLY A 26 8.55 -16.49 -0.49
CA GLY A 26 8.66 -15.36 -1.42
C GLY A 26 8.89 -14.02 -0.72
N ARG A 27 8.27 -13.80 0.44
CA ARG A 27 8.54 -12.60 1.26
C ARG A 27 9.93 -12.65 1.91
N ALA A 28 10.36 -13.83 2.37
CA ALA A 28 11.72 -14.04 2.89
C ALA A 28 12.79 -13.83 1.80
N TYR A 29 12.50 -14.19 0.55
CA TYR A 29 13.37 -13.90 -0.59
C TYR A 29 13.59 -12.39 -0.72
N TYR A 30 12.51 -11.60 -0.76
CA TYR A 30 12.61 -10.13 -0.81
C TYR A 30 13.33 -9.51 0.38
N ALA A 31 13.12 -10.04 1.60
CA ALA A 31 13.86 -9.59 2.77
C ALA A 31 15.37 -9.84 2.61
N LYS A 32 15.76 -10.97 2.02
CA LYS A 32 17.18 -11.32 1.79
C LYS A 32 17.80 -10.55 0.64
N THR A 33 17.08 -10.37 -0.48
CA THR A 33 17.65 -9.79 -1.71
C THR A 33 17.52 -8.27 -1.79
N GLU A 34 16.43 -7.71 -1.27
CA GLU A 34 16.11 -6.29 -1.37
C GLU A 34 16.08 -5.60 0.01
N GLY A 35 16.24 -6.34 1.10
CA GLY A 35 16.11 -5.80 2.46
C GLY A 35 14.67 -5.43 2.84
N SER A 36 13.67 -5.82 2.03
CA SER A 36 12.28 -5.40 2.23
C SER A 36 11.49 -6.44 3.05
N HIS A 37 11.08 -6.05 4.26
CA HIS A 37 10.26 -6.89 5.14
C HIS A 37 8.77 -6.77 4.79
N LEU A 38 8.41 -7.32 3.64
CA LEU A 38 7.03 -7.27 3.14
C LEU A 38 6.06 -7.97 4.11
N LYS A 39 4.99 -7.27 4.49
CA LYS A 39 3.87 -7.83 5.25
C LYS A 39 2.93 -8.62 4.33
N ALA A 40 2.25 -9.63 4.86
CA ALA A 40 1.20 -10.35 4.14
C ALA A 40 0.00 -9.45 3.83
N GLY A 41 -0.77 -9.77 2.79
CA GLY A 41 -2.00 -9.05 2.42
C GLY A 41 -3.02 -9.03 3.56
N VAL A 42 -3.82 -7.98 3.63
CA VAL A 42 -4.87 -7.84 4.66
C VAL A 42 -6.10 -8.63 4.21
N THR A 43 -6.26 -9.86 4.69
CA THR A 43 -7.34 -10.77 4.26
C THR A 43 -8.68 -10.54 4.96
N GLY A 44 -8.66 -10.02 6.19
CA GLY A 44 -9.88 -9.75 6.97
C GLY A 44 -10.48 -8.37 6.75
N ALA A 45 -11.40 -8.02 7.64
CA ALA A 45 -11.94 -6.68 7.75
C ALA A 45 -10.85 -5.66 8.09
N ALA A 46 -10.98 -4.47 7.50
CA ALA A 46 -10.02 -3.39 7.61
C ALA A 46 -10.42 -2.44 8.75
N ASP A 47 -10.49 -2.95 9.99
CA ASP A 47 -11.09 -2.23 11.12
C ASP A 47 -10.12 -1.25 11.81
N THR A 48 -8.83 -1.41 11.56
CA THR A 48 -7.78 -0.53 12.10
C THR A 48 -7.32 0.46 11.03
N PRO A 49 -6.91 1.69 11.38
CA PRO A 49 -6.37 2.67 10.43
C PRO A 49 -5.23 2.12 9.56
N GLU A 50 -4.32 1.31 10.13
CA GLU A 50 -3.23 0.70 9.35
C GLU A 50 -3.75 -0.29 8.30
N LYS A 51 -4.69 -1.18 8.67
CA LYS A 51 -5.33 -2.10 7.72
C LYS A 51 -6.09 -1.36 6.62
N MET A 52 -6.81 -0.28 6.95
CA MET A 52 -7.50 0.57 5.98
C MET A 52 -6.52 1.16 4.97
N HIS A 53 -5.43 1.77 5.46
CA HIS A 53 -4.41 2.36 4.61
C HIS A 53 -3.76 1.32 3.70
N ARG A 54 -3.31 0.19 4.26
CA ARG A 54 -2.62 -0.86 3.51
C ARG A 54 -3.51 -1.48 2.43
N LYS A 55 -4.73 -1.86 2.79
CA LYS A 55 -5.68 -2.50 1.87
C LYS A 55 -6.18 -1.49 0.83
N GLY A 56 -6.52 -0.27 1.26
CA GLY A 56 -6.95 0.80 0.38
C GLY A 56 -5.90 1.15 -0.67
N SER A 57 -4.66 1.39 -0.24
CA SER A 57 -3.53 1.69 -1.12
C SER A 57 -3.28 0.58 -2.15
N PHE A 58 -3.31 -0.69 -1.71
CA PHE A 58 -3.14 -1.82 -2.62
C PHE A 58 -4.24 -1.86 -3.70
N LEU A 59 -5.51 -1.78 -3.30
CA LEU A 59 -6.64 -1.91 -4.22
C LEU A 59 -6.66 -0.77 -5.24
N THR A 60 -6.45 0.48 -4.80
CA THR A 60 -6.36 1.63 -5.70
C THR A 60 -5.21 1.46 -6.71
N ARG A 61 -4.02 1.07 -6.26
CA ARG A 61 -2.87 0.93 -7.17
C ARG A 61 -3.04 -0.19 -8.21
N MET A 62 -3.68 -1.30 -7.81
CA MET A 62 -3.79 -2.47 -8.67
C MET A 62 -4.99 -2.41 -9.62
N PHE A 63 -6.09 -1.77 -9.21
CA PHE A 63 -7.37 -1.89 -9.92
C PHE A 63 -7.98 -0.57 -10.42
N THR A 64 -7.39 0.60 -10.13
CA THR A 64 -7.85 1.85 -10.76
C THR A 64 -7.57 1.83 -12.26
N ASN A 65 -6.32 1.54 -12.64
CA ASN A 65 -5.88 1.40 -14.02
C ASN A 65 -5.16 0.05 -14.19
N PRO A 66 -5.91 -1.07 -14.22
CA PRO A 66 -5.32 -2.40 -14.27
C PRO A 66 -4.50 -2.59 -15.56
N ARG A 67 -3.27 -3.08 -15.44
CA ARG A 67 -2.32 -3.27 -16.57
C ARG A 67 -2.61 -4.55 -17.39
N GLY A 68 -3.86 -4.99 -17.47
CA GLY A 68 -4.23 -6.19 -18.22
C GLY A 68 -5.61 -6.73 -17.83
N PRO A 69 -6.07 -7.77 -18.56
CA PRO A 69 -7.39 -8.35 -18.34
C PRO A 69 -7.46 -9.14 -17.02
N MET A 70 -8.68 -9.29 -16.49
CA MET A 70 -8.92 -10.08 -15.29
C MET A 70 -8.94 -11.59 -15.57
N LEU A 71 -9.32 -11.98 -16.79
CA LEU A 71 -9.32 -13.36 -17.25
C LEU A 71 -8.30 -13.52 -18.39
N ASN A 72 -7.70 -14.69 -18.49
CA ASN A 72 -6.86 -15.06 -19.62
C ASN A 72 -7.73 -15.56 -20.80
N ALA A 73 -7.07 -15.92 -21.91
CA ALA A 73 -7.75 -16.46 -23.09
C ALA A 73 -8.53 -17.78 -22.84
N LYS A 74 -8.21 -18.49 -21.74
CA LYS A 74 -8.90 -19.72 -21.31
C LYS A 74 -10.05 -19.46 -20.34
N GLY A 75 -10.35 -18.20 -20.02
CA GLY A 75 -11.37 -17.83 -19.04
C GLY A 75 -10.94 -17.97 -17.57
N GLU A 76 -9.66 -18.23 -17.30
CA GLU A 76 -9.13 -18.38 -15.95
C GLU A 76 -8.66 -17.04 -15.38
N PRO A 77 -8.78 -16.81 -14.06
CA PRO A 77 -8.28 -15.60 -13.42
C PRO A 77 -6.78 -15.36 -13.65
N THR A 78 -6.44 -14.16 -14.11
CA THR A 78 -5.03 -13.76 -14.26
C THR A 78 -4.36 -13.57 -12.91
N ARG A 79 -3.03 -13.49 -12.92
CA ARG A 79 -2.22 -13.15 -11.75
C ARG A 79 -2.67 -11.85 -11.08
N LEU A 80 -3.11 -10.88 -11.87
CA LEU A 80 -3.65 -9.60 -11.39
C LEU A 80 -4.98 -9.82 -10.66
N ALA A 81 -5.92 -10.57 -11.22
CA ALA A 81 -7.18 -10.89 -10.56
C ALA A 81 -6.97 -11.70 -9.26
N LEU A 82 -6.08 -12.70 -9.29
CA LEU A 82 -5.72 -13.49 -8.09
C LEU A 82 -5.04 -12.65 -7.00
N SER A 83 -4.43 -11.51 -7.35
CA SER A 83 -3.86 -10.61 -6.35
C SER A 83 -4.92 -10.00 -5.43
N ALA A 84 -6.18 -9.84 -5.88
CA ALA A 84 -7.29 -9.43 -5.02
C ALA A 84 -7.57 -10.47 -3.92
N HIS A 85 -7.58 -11.75 -4.29
CA HIS A 85 -7.81 -12.86 -3.36
C HIS A 85 -6.74 -12.97 -2.28
N ALA A 86 -5.48 -12.69 -2.61
CA ALA A 86 -4.40 -12.60 -1.62
C ALA A 86 -4.59 -11.49 -0.58
N TRP A 87 -5.49 -10.54 -0.85
CA TRP A 87 -5.91 -9.45 0.04
C TRP A 87 -7.36 -9.62 0.54
N GLY A 88 -7.87 -10.84 0.49
CA GLY A 88 -9.21 -11.19 1.00
C GLY A 88 -10.36 -10.48 0.29
N GLU A 89 -10.14 -10.06 -0.95
CA GLU A 89 -11.21 -9.58 -1.82
C GLU A 89 -11.61 -10.69 -2.80
N PRO A 90 -12.87 -10.68 -3.30
CA PRO A 90 -13.28 -11.60 -4.34
C PRO A 90 -12.42 -11.42 -5.60
N VAL A 91 -12.15 -12.51 -6.30
CA VAL A 91 -11.43 -12.48 -7.58
C VAL A 91 -12.29 -11.75 -8.62
N PRO A 92 -11.88 -10.56 -9.10
CA PRO A 92 -12.62 -9.87 -10.13
C PRO A 92 -12.54 -10.66 -11.44
N LYS A 93 -13.67 -10.87 -12.11
CA LYS A 93 -13.73 -11.51 -13.44
C LYS A 93 -13.90 -10.51 -14.57
N THR A 94 -14.35 -9.29 -14.26
CA THR A 94 -14.60 -8.22 -15.24
C THR A 94 -13.87 -6.94 -14.85
N MET A 95 -13.69 -6.02 -15.80
CA MET A 95 -13.14 -4.69 -15.52
C MET A 95 -14.01 -3.90 -14.55
N SER A 96 -15.33 -3.97 -14.69
CA SER A 96 -16.26 -3.35 -13.73
C SER A 96 -16.04 -3.87 -12.31
N ALA A 97 -15.85 -5.18 -12.12
CA ALA A 97 -15.55 -5.75 -10.81
C ALA A 97 -14.20 -5.24 -10.27
N ALA A 98 -13.18 -5.08 -11.11
CA ALA A 98 -11.91 -4.47 -10.72
C ALA A 98 -12.10 -3.01 -10.27
N HIS A 99 -12.83 -2.19 -11.03
CA HIS A 99 -13.10 -0.81 -10.64
C HIS A 99 -13.91 -0.69 -9.34
N LYS A 100 -14.82 -1.63 -9.05
CA LYS A 100 -15.50 -1.71 -7.74
C LYS A 100 -14.50 -1.94 -6.59
N LEU A 101 -13.48 -2.77 -6.80
CA LEU A 101 -12.41 -2.95 -5.82
C LEU A 101 -11.59 -1.66 -5.64
N ALA A 102 -11.29 -0.96 -6.73
CA ALA A 102 -10.62 0.34 -6.66
C ALA A 102 -11.44 1.38 -5.89
N ALA A 103 -12.75 1.46 -6.14
CA ALA A 103 -13.66 2.33 -5.42
C ALA A 103 -13.68 2.02 -3.91
N LYS A 104 -13.76 0.73 -3.55
CA LYS A 104 -13.59 0.28 -2.15
C LYS A 104 -12.25 0.73 -1.57
N GLY A 105 -11.18 0.66 -2.35
CA GLY A 105 -9.86 1.15 -1.97
C GLY A 105 -9.86 2.66 -1.64
N HIS A 106 -10.47 3.48 -2.50
CA HIS A 106 -10.64 4.91 -2.28
C HIS A 106 -11.45 5.20 -1.01
N THR A 107 -12.54 4.47 -0.77
CA THR A 107 -13.34 4.61 0.46
C THR A 107 -12.52 4.30 1.71
N LEU A 108 -11.71 3.24 1.70
CA LEU A 108 -10.84 2.89 2.82
C LEU A 108 -9.79 3.97 3.10
N LEU A 109 -9.19 4.54 2.05
CA LEU A 109 -8.22 5.63 2.19
C LEU A 109 -8.88 6.89 2.73
N SER A 110 -10.08 7.25 2.24
CA SER A 110 -10.85 8.38 2.77
C SER A 110 -11.14 8.21 4.27
N LYS A 111 -11.60 7.03 4.70
CA LYS A 111 -11.81 6.71 6.12
C LYS A 111 -10.52 6.82 6.94
N TYR A 112 -9.40 6.33 6.40
CA TYR A 112 -8.08 6.46 7.03
C TYR A 112 -7.68 7.93 7.22
N HIS A 113 -7.79 8.77 6.18
CA HIS A 113 -7.48 10.20 6.27
C HIS A 113 -8.37 10.91 7.29
N ALA A 114 -9.68 10.64 7.28
CA ALA A 114 -10.60 11.18 8.28
C ALA A 114 -10.23 10.74 9.71
N ALA A 115 -9.83 9.48 9.91
CA ALA A 115 -9.37 8.99 11.22
C ALA A 115 -8.07 9.69 11.67
N GLN A 116 -7.12 9.90 10.75
CA GLN A 116 -5.87 10.62 11.03
C GLN A 116 -6.11 12.08 11.39
N GLU A 117 -7.03 12.76 10.69
CA GLU A 117 -7.42 14.13 11.01
C GLU A 117 -8.09 14.23 12.38
N LYS A 118 -8.98 13.28 12.71
CA LYS A 118 -9.61 13.21 14.03
C LYS A 118 -8.57 12.98 15.13
N ALA A 119 -7.60 12.09 14.91
CA ALA A 119 -6.50 11.86 15.84
C ALA A 119 -5.64 13.12 16.01
N ALA A 120 -5.32 13.83 14.92
CA ALA A 120 -4.57 15.08 14.96
C ALA A 120 -5.30 16.19 15.73
N LYS A 121 -6.63 16.31 15.57
CA LYS A 121 -7.46 17.28 16.30
C LYS A 121 -7.57 16.95 17.80
N LYS A 122 -7.54 15.67 18.18
CA LYS A 122 -7.62 15.22 19.59
C LYS A 122 -6.31 15.44 20.36
N SER A 123 -5.19 15.65 19.67
CA SER A 123 -3.88 15.93 20.28
C SER A 123 -3.39 17.34 19.91
N PRO A 124 -3.88 18.41 20.59
CA PRO A 124 -3.55 19.79 20.22
C PRO A 124 -2.07 20.18 20.45
N GLY A 125 -1.25 19.30 21.04
CA GLY A 125 0.08 19.62 21.54
C GLY A 125 1.17 19.93 20.51
N LYS A 126 0.99 19.67 19.20
CA LYS A 126 2.05 19.89 18.20
C LYS A 126 1.82 21.09 17.27
N GLN A 127 0.56 21.49 17.04
CA GLN A 127 0.25 22.68 16.25
C GLN A 127 0.34 23.97 17.09
N SER A 128 0.04 23.92 18.38
CA SER A 128 0.22 25.07 19.29
C SER A 128 1.70 25.42 19.52
N ALA A 129 2.58 24.41 19.63
CA ALA A 129 4.02 24.61 19.82
C ALA A 129 4.70 25.31 18.63
N LYS A 130 4.35 24.95 17.38
CA LYS A 130 4.87 25.64 16.18
C LYS A 130 4.34 27.08 16.07
N LYS A 131 3.09 27.33 16.46
CA LYS A 131 2.49 28.67 16.43
C LYS A 131 3.08 29.58 17.51
N ALA A 132 3.37 29.04 18.70
CA ALA A 132 4.03 29.76 19.79
C ALA A 132 5.50 30.11 19.45
N ALA A 133 6.27 29.15 18.91
CA ALA A 133 7.66 29.41 18.50
C ALA A 133 7.78 30.48 17.41
N LYS A 134 6.84 30.52 16.45
CA LYS A 134 6.79 31.57 15.42
C LYS A 134 6.44 32.96 15.99
N LYS A 135 5.57 33.03 17.02
CA LYS A 135 5.23 34.29 17.70
C LYS A 135 6.39 34.83 18.53
N VAL A 136 7.15 33.95 19.20
CA VAL A 136 8.33 34.34 19.99
C VAL A 136 9.48 34.82 19.09
N ALA A 137 9.68 34.20 17.93
CA ALA A 137 10.68 34.65 16.95
C ALA A 137 10.34 36.01 16.31
N ALA A 138 9.06 36.32 16.12
CA ALA A 138 8.61 37.59 15.56
C ALA A 138 8.69 38.78 16.53
N ASN A 139 8.67 38.53 17.84
CA ASN A 139 8.75 39.56 18.89
C ASN A 139 10.16 39.75 19.47
N ARG A 140 11.18 39.10 18.90
CA ARG A 140 12.55 39.22 19.40
C ARG A 140 13.19 40.49 18.80
N PRO A 141 13.58 41.48 19.61
CA PRO A 141 14.23 42.68 19.09
C PRO A 141 15.55 42.30 18.40
N PRO A 142 15.95 42.97 17.31
CA PRO A 142 17.19 42.69 16.63
C PRO A 142 18.36 42.91 17.59
N THR A 143 19.17 41.88 17.78
CA THR A 143 20.41 41.98 18.54
C THR A 143 21.38 42.84 17.75
N ASN A 144 21.60 44.08 18.20
CA ASN A 144 22.57 44.99 17.61
C ASN A 144 23.98 44.42 17.82
N ARG A 145 24.76 44.29 16.74
CA ARG A 145 26.13 43.81 16.74
C ARG A 145 27.04 44.91 16.22
#